data_AF-A0A1Y1RNB5-F1
#
_entry.id   AF-A0A1Y1RNB5-F1
#
_cell.length_a   1.000
_cell.length_b   1.000
_cell.length_c   1.000
_cell.angle_alpha   90.00
_cell.angle_beta   90.00
_cell.angle_gamma   90.00
#
_symmetry.space_group_name_H-M   'P 1'
#
loop_
_entity.id
_entity.type
_entity.pdbx_description
1 polymer ?
#
loop_
_entity_poly.entity_id
_entity_poly.type
_entity_poly.pdbx_seq_one_letter_code
_entity_poly.pdbx_strand_id
1 'polypeptide(L)'
;MGAQRTADYYLTWLERSSFGLINTDITEQDAQVRLPFISKPLLVLKKPETAAYEDFATYLIAGGHLALIREESRARLSFRQVLDTNQVIIAIHEFEPALPWRVYSLTQARLHLLVMTAFGYEVKALAAVERWRQDGTIPATLSKGLERLMGAPKLQGTS
;
A
#
# COMPACT_ATOMS: atom_id res chain seq x y z
N MET A 1 -8.51 -9.66 0.82
CA MET A 1 -8.97 -8.38 1.39
C MET A 1 -9.59 -7.57 0.27
N GLY A 2 -10.75 -6.94 0.50
CA GLY A 2 -11.40 -6.12 -0.52
C GLY A 2 -10.67 -4.82 -0.81
N ALA A 3 -10.95 -4.19 -1.95
CA ALA A 3 -10.22 -3.01 -2.43
C ALA A 3 -10.24 -1.83 -1.45
N GLN A 4 -11.40 -1.54 -0.85
CA GLN A 4 -11.54 -0.46 0.13
C GLN A 4 -10.73 -0.71 1.40
N ARG A 5 -10.76 -1.93 1.94
CA ARG A 5 -9.97 -2.29 3.13
C ARG A 5 -8.47 -2.20 2.83
N THR A 6 -8.04 -2.61 1.64
CA THR A 6 -6.64 -2.47 1.21
C THR A 6 -6.25 -1.00 1.07
N ALA A 7 -7.13 -0.14 0.55
CA ALA A 7 -6.91 1.29 0.41
C ALA A 7 -6.74 1.97 1.78
N ASP A 8 -7.66 1.72 2.72
CA ASP A 8 -7.58 2.28 4.07
C ASP A 8 -6.36 1.75 4.83
N TYR A 9 -6.04 0.46 4.69
CA TYR A 9 -4.87 -0.15 5.33
C TYR A 9 -3.54 0.35 4.77
N TYR A 10 -3.48 0.68 3.47
CA TYR A 10 -2.25 1.09 2.80
C TYR A 10 -1.59 2.30 3.48
N LEU A 11 -2.37 3.30 3.90
CA LEU A 11 -1.85 4.50 4.54
C LEU A 11 -1.26 4.23 5.93
N THR A 12 -1.97 3.45 6.75
CA THR A 12 -1.49 3.00 8.06
C THR A 12 -0.23 2.14 7.93
N TRP A 13 -0.21 1.23 6.94
CA TRP A 13 0.97 0.44 6.64
C TRP A 13 2.14 1.33 6.20
N LEU A 14 1.91 2.31 5.33
CA LEU A 14 2.94 3.19 4.80
C LEU A 14 3.63 3.98 5.91
N GLU A 15 2.86 4.55 6.83
CA GLU A 15 3.40 5.22 8.02
C GLU A 15 4.27 4.28 8.85
N ARG A 16 3.73 3.12 9.23
CA ARG A 16 4.42 2.12 10.05
C ARG A 16 5.70 1.60 9.39
N SER A 17 5.65 1.31 8.08
CA SER A 17 6.76 0.76 7.31
C SER A 17 7.78 1.81 6.86
N SER A 18 7.47 3.09 7.00
CA SER A 18 8.43 4.17 6.74
C SER A 18 9.50 4.32 7.81
N PHE A 19 9.42 3.57 8.91
CA PHE A 19 10.33 3.68 10.07
C PHE A 19 10.45 5.12 10.61
N GLY A 20 9.33 5.86 10.63
CA GLY A 20 9.29 7.25 11.10
C GLY A 20 9.80 8.28 10.10
N LEU A 21 10.14 7.86 8.87
CA LEU A 21 10.44 8.80 7.79
C LEU A 21 9.19 9.53 7.32
N ILE A 22 8.01 8.91 7.42
CA ILE A 22 6.74 9.47 6.97
C ILE A 22 5.75 9.46 8.13
N ASN A 23 5.11 10.61 8.36
CA ASN A 23 3.95 10.73 9.23
C ASN A 23 2.70 10.82 8.35
N THR A 24 1.67 10.04 8.67
CA THR A 24 0.40 10.11 7.92
C THR A 24 -0.69 10.60 8.85
N ASP A 25 -1.28 11.74 8.51
CA ASP A 25 -2.44 12.27 9.23
C ASP A 25 -3.69 11.91 8.43
N ILE A 26 -4.48 11.00 8.98
CA ILE A 26 -5.69 10.47 8.35
C ILE A 26 -6.89 11.05 9.10
N THR A 27 -7.69 11.84 8.38
CA THR A 27 -9.01 12.30 8.82
C THR A 27 -10.11 11.51 8.09
N GLU A 28 -11.38 11.78 8.37
CA GLU A 28 -12.48 11.06 7.70
C GLU A 28 -12.49 11.25 6.18
N GLN A 29 -12.07 12.42 5.69
CA GLN A 29 -12.18 12.82 4.28
C GLN A 29 -10.82 12.99 3.60
N ASP A 30 -9.80 13.38 4.36
CA ASP A 30 -8.48 13.75 3.84
C ASP A 30 -7.37 12.93 4.53
N ALA A 31 -6.34 12.55 3.78
CA ALA A 31 -5.12 11.97 4.29
C ALA A 31 -3.89 12.76 3.81
N GLN A 32 -2.97 13.06 4.71
CA GLN A 32 -1.77 13.83 4.40
C GLN A 32 -0.51 13.04 4.74
N VAL A 33 0.37 12.89 3.75
CA VAL A 33 1.67 12.23 3.89
C VAL A 33 2.72 13.32 4.10
N ARG A 34 3.34 13.36 5.28
CA ARG A 34 4.32 14.37 5.70
C ARG A 34 5.67 13.74 6.02
N LEU A 35 6.76 14.47 5.78
CA LEU A 35 8.07 14.14 6.36
C LEU A 35 8.22 14.91 7.68
N PRO A 36 8.79 14.33 8.75
CA PRO A 36 8.90 14.98 10.06
C PRO A 36 9.72 16.28 10.04
N PHE A 37 10.60 16.45 9.05
CA PHE A 37 11.47 17.63 8.90
C PHE A 37 10.98 18.65 7.87
N ILE A 38 9.82 18.45 7.24
CA ILE A 38 9.27 19.36 6.22
C ILE A 38 7.89 19.83 6.67
N SER A 39 7.71 21.15 6.77
CA SER A 39 6.44 21.75 7.23
C SER A 39 5.27 21.55 6.26
N LYS A 40 5.55 21.31 4.98
CA LYS A 40 4.54 21.07 3.94
C LYS A 40 4.36 19.57 3.66
N PRO A 41 3.12 19.10 3.43
CA PRO A 41 2.89 17.70 3.05
C PRO A 41 3.52 17.38 1.70
N LEU A 42 4.02 16.16 1.57
CA LEU A 42 4.57 15.64 0.31
C LEU A 42 3.45 15.23 -0.63
N LEU A 43 2.39 14.68 -0.05
CA LEU A 43 1.19 14.26 -0.76
C LEU A 43 -0.04 14.56 0.08
N VAL A 44 -1.05 15.13 -0.55
CA VAL A 44 -2.39 15.32 0.02
C VAL A 44 -3.34 14.44 -0.77
N LEU A 45 -4.02 13.53 -0.08
CA LEU A 45 -4.96 12.58 -0.62
C LEU A 45 -6.36 12.92 -0.10
N LYS A 46 -7.36 12.85 -0.96
CA LYS A 46 -8.77 13.03 -0.58
C LYS A 46 -9.59 11.82 -0.95
N LYS A 47 -10.47 11.38 -0.06
CA LYS A 47 -11.49 10.38 -0.40
C LYS A 47 -12.54 11.04 -1.30
N PRO A 48 -12.90 10.46 -2.45
CA PRO A 48 -13.98 10.98 -3.27
C PRO A 48 -15.31 10.85 -2.52
N GLU A 49 -16.19 11.84 -2.69
CA GLU A 49 -17.55 11.82 -2.09
C GLU A 49 -18.45 10.73 -2.68
N THR A 50 -18.11 10.20 -3.86
CA THR A 50 -18.90 9.18 -4.55
C THR A 50 -18.62 7.79 -3.97
N ALA A 51 -19.69 7.01 -3.76
CA ALA A 51 -19.67 5.70 -3.13
C ALA A 51 -18.51 4.80 -3.60
N ALA A 52 -17.73 4.32 -2.63
CA ALA A 52 -16.80 3.23 -2.83
C ALA A 52 -17.60 1.96 -3.19
N TYR A 53 -17.29 1.34 -4.31
CA TYR A 53 -17.77 0.00 -4.60
C TYR A 53 -16.88 -0.99 -3.84
N GLU A 54 -17.40 -2.14 -3.41
CA GLU A 54 -16.62 -3.11 -2.62
C GLU A 54 -15.29 -3.50 -3.29
N ASP A 55 -15.29 -3.59 -4.63
CA ASP A 55 -14.14 -3.97 -5.45
C ASP A 55 -13.30 -2.78 -5.94
N PHE A 56 -13.66 -1.54 -5.59
CA PHE A 56 -12.99 -0.35 -6.10
C PHE A 56 -12.94 0.80 -5.09
N ALA A 57 -11.73 1.24 -4.79
CA ALA A 57 -11.47 2.42 -3.98
C ALA A 57 -10.51 3.37 -4.71
N THR A 58 -10.62 4.67 -4.44
CA THR A 58 -9.75 5.69 -5.05
C THR A 58 -9.49 6.80 -4.05
N TYR A 59 -8.29 7.37 -4.09
CA TYR A 59 -7.96 8.65 -3.48
C TYR A 59 -7.59 9.64 -4.58
N LEU A 60 -8.15 10.84 -4.52
CA LEU A 60 -7.72 11.96 -5.34
C LEU A 60 -6.43 12.54 -4.78
N ILE A 61 -5.43 12.76 -5.62
CA ILE A 61 -4.20 13.44 -5.24
C ILE A 61 -4.45 14.93 -5.38
N ALA A 62 -4.74 15.60 -4.26
CA ALA A 62 -5.16 17.00 -4.22
C ALA A 62 -4.02 17.98 -3.97
N GLY A 63 -2.78 17.51 -3.79
CA GLY A 63 -1.64 18.39 -3.60
C GLY A 63 -0.42 17.75 -2.95
N GLY A 64 0.44 18.62 -2.43
CA GLY A 64 1.70 18.26 -1.80
C GLY A 64 2.92 18.60 -2.66
N HIS A 65 4.10 18.66 -2.03
CA HIS A 65 5.34 19.09 -2.69
C HIS A 65 5.80 18.20 -3.85
N LEU A 66 5.27 16.98 -3.96
CA LEU A 66 5.63 16.05 -5.04
C LEU A 66 4.70 16.16 -6.25
N ALA A 67 3.52 16.75 -6.11
CA ALA A 67 2.49 16.77 -7.15
C ALA A 67 2.20 18.19 -7.65
N LEU A 68 2.25 18.40 -8.97
CA LEU A 68 1.68 19.59 -9.60
C LEU A 68 0.19 19.38 -9.79
N ILE A 69 -0.62 20.19 -9.12
CA ILE A 69 -2.07 20.18 -9.27
C ILE A 69 -2.48 21.41 -10.07
N ARG A 70 -3.05 21.15 -11.25
CA ARG A 70 -3.75 22.15 -12.07
C ARG A 70 -5.26 21.98 -11.89
N GLU A 71 -6.04 22.96 -12.35
CA GLU A 71 -7.51 22.92 -12.23
C GLU A 71 -8.11 21.69 -12.91
N GLU A 72 -7.48 21.20 -13.98
CA GLU A 72 -7.84 20.02 -14.74
C GLU A 72 -7.17 18.71 -14.25
N SER A 73 -6.39 18.76 -13.17
CA SER A 73 -5.66 17.57 -12.68
C SER A 73 -6.62 16.51 -12.17
N ARG A 74 -6.52 15.29 -12.72
CA ARG A 74 -7.29 14.11 -12.27
C ARG A 74 -6.38 13.07 -11.63
N ALA A 75 -5.28 13.52 -11.04
CA ALA A 75 -4.31 12.67 -10.37
C ALA A 75 -5.01 11.84 -9.29
N ARG A 76 -4.85 10.52 -9.34
CA ARG A 76 -5.58 9.60 -8.45
C ARG A 76 -4.79 8.33 -8.18
N LEU A 77 -4.91 7.84 -6.94
CA LEU A 77 -4.43 6.54 -6.52
C LEU A 77 -5.64 5.60 -6.42
N SER A 78 -5.71 4.61 -7.29
CA SER A 78 -6.82 3.66 -7.34
C SER A 78 -6.41 2.27 -6.88
N PHE A 79 -7.33 1.63 -6.16
CA PHE A 79 -7.27 0.25 -5.71
C PHE A 79 -8.43 -0.49 -6.36
N ARG A 80 -8.13 -1.53 -7.13
CA ARG A 80 -9.15 -2.35 -7.80
C ARG A 80 -8.93 -3.81 -7.50
N GLN A 81 -9.93 -4.45 -6.92
CA GLN A 81 -9.93 -5.89 -6.74
C GLN A 81 -10.18 -6.58 -8.08
N VAL A 82 -9.44 -7.66 -8.35
CA VAL A 82 -9.70 -8.52 -9.49
C VAL A 82 -10.83 -9.47 -9.11
N LEU A 83 -11.90 -9.48 -9.92
CA LEU A 83 -13.11 -10.30 -9.71
C LEU A 83 -12.76 -11.74 -9.35
N ASP A 84 -13.47 -12.29 -8.37
CA ASP A 84 -13.32 -13.66 -7.87
C ASP A 84 -11.91 -14.02 -7.37
N THR A 85 -11.08 -13.00 -7.09
CA THR A 85 -9.76 -13.21 -6.50
C THR A 85 -9.55 -12.33 -5.27
N ASN A 86 -8.55 -12.69 -4.46
CA ASN A 86 -8.06 -11.88 -3.34
C ASN A 86 -6.93 -10.91 -3.76
N GLN A 87 -6.82 -10.60 -5.05
CA GLN A 87 -5.78 -9.73 -5.58
C GLN A 87 -6.31 -8.31 -5.77
N VAL A 88 -5.51 -7.32 -5.38
CA VAL A 88 -5.80 -5.89 -5.56
C VAL A 88 -4.70 -5.28 -6.42
N ILE A 89 -5.12 -4.61 -7.49
CA ILE A 89 -4.28 -3.80 -8.35
C ILE A 89 -4.25 -2.39 -7.78
N ILE A 90 -3.05 -1.84 -7.62
CA ILE A 90 -2.83 -0.47 -7.16
C ILE A 90 -2.22 0.29 -8.32
N ALA A 91 -2.82 1.43 -8.68
CA ALA A 91 -2.37 2.25 -9.79
C ALA A 91 -2.42 3.73 -9.41
N ILE A 92 -1.41 4.48 -9.87
CA ILE A 92 -1.41 5.94 -9.85
C ILE A 92 -1.70 6.42 -11.28
N HIS A 93 -2.74 7.22 -11.44
CA HIS A 93 -3.12 7.81 -12.72
C HIS A 93 -2.86 9.31 -12.72
N GLU A 94 -2.49 9.84 -13.89
CA GLU A 94 -2.44 11.28 -14.18
C GLU A 94 -1.58 12.09 -13.18
N PHE A 95 -0.58 11.44 -12.57
CA PHE A 95 0.32 12.08 -11.61
C PHE A 95 1.37 12.90 -12.35
N GLU A 96 1.39 14.21 -12.06
CA GLU A 96 2.39 15.11 -12.57
C GLU A 96 3.41 15.50 -11.49
N PRO A 97 4.70 15.19 -11.67
CA PRO A 97 5.70 15.52 -10.68
C PRO A 97 6.04 17.01 -10.68
N ALA A 98 6.12 17.60 -9.49
CA ALA A 98 6.62 18.98 -9.32
C ALA A 98 8.14 19.12 -9.42
N LEU A 99 8.86 18.00 -9.40
CA LEU A 99 10.32 17.96 -9.44
C LEU A 99 10.84 17.84 -10.88
N PRO A 100 12.05 18.36 -11.18
CA PRO A 100 12.71 18.11 -12.46
C PRO A 100 12.77 16.61 -12.78
N TRP A 101 12.50 16.24 -14.04
CA TRP A 101 12.35 14.84 -14.46
C TRP A 101 13.45 13.89 -13.96
N ARG A 102 14.71 14.32 -14.00
CA ARG A 102 15.84 13.51 -13.51
C ARG A 102 15.76 13.22 -12.01
N VAL A 103 15.42 14.22 -11.21
CA VAL A 103 15.25 14.07 -9.75
C VAL A 103 14.07 13.16 -9.46
N TYR A 104 12.96 13.37 -10.18
CA TYR A 104 11.76 12.54 -10.09
C TYR A 104 12.05 11.06 -10.36
N SER A 105 12.60 10.72 -11.53
CA SER A 105 12.87 9.32 -11.90
C SER A 105 13.94 8.68 -11.01
N LEU A 106 14.89 9.46 -10.49
CA LEU A 106 15.91 8.93 -9.60
C LEU A 106 15.36 8.60 -8.21
N THR A 107 14.46 9.43 -7.69
CA THR A 107 13.95 9.34 -6.32
C THR A 107 12.60 8.65 -6.25
N GLN A 108 11.55 9.26 -6.81
CA GLN A 108 10.18 8.79 -6.66
C GLN A 108 9.96 7.44 -7.35
N ALA A 109 10.47 7.20 -8.55
CA ALA A 109 10.23 5.92 -9.23
C ALA A 109 10.86 4.74 -8.47
N ARG A 110 12.08 4.92 -7.93
CA ARG A 110 12.76 3.90 -7.12
C ARG A 110 12.06 3.68 -5.78
N LEU A 111 11.71 4.77 -5.09
CA LEU A 111 10.99 4.70 -3.83
C LEU A 111 9.61 4.06 -4.03
N HIS A 112 8.88 4.43 -5.06
CA HIS A 112 7.58 3.86 -5.40
C HIS A 112 7.68 2.35 -5.65
N LEU A 113 8.67 1.90 -6.43
CA LEU A 113 8.89 0.47 -6.64
C LEU A 113 9.18 -0.26 -5.33
N LEU A 114 10.04 0.31 -4.47
CA LEU A 114 10.36 -0.27 -3.16
C LEU A 114 9.11 -0.37 -2.28
N VAL A 115 8.34 0.71 -2.18
CA VAL A 115 7.10 0.78 -1.38
C VAL A 115 6.08 -0.23 -1.89
N MET A 116 5.81 -0.28 -3.19
CA MET A 116 4.85 -1.22 -3.77
C MET A 116 5.30 -2.68 -3.62
N THR A 117 6.60 -2.94 -3.72
CA THR A 117 7.16 -4.28 -3.50
C THR A 117 6.98 -4.71 -2.05
N ALA A 118 7.34 -3.86 -1.09
CA ALA A 118 7.20 -4.14 0.33
C ALA A 118 5.72 -4.32 0.73
N PHE A 119 4.83 -3.48 0.22
CA PHE A 119 3.39 -3.62 0.47
C PHE A 119 2.84 -4.93 -0.11
N GLY A 120 3.30 -5.31 -1.30
CA GLY A 120 2.95 -6.60 -1.91
C GLY A 120 3.35 -7.79 -1.04
N TYR A 121 4.49 -7.74 -0.34
CA TYR A 121 4.88 -8.78 0.61
C TYR A 121 3.99 -8.79 1.85
N GLU A 122 3.68 -7.63 2.43
CA GLU A 122 2.78 -7.51 3.59
C GLU A 122 1.40 -8.13 3.29
N VAL A 123 0.78 -7.75 2.17
CA VAL A 123 -0.55 -8.24 1.79
C VAL A 123 -0.54 -9.75 1.58
N LYS A 124 0.52 -10.30 0.96
CA LYS A 124 0.68 -11.76 0.81
C LYS A 124 0.81 -12.46 2.16
N ALA A 125 1.55 -11.88 3.11
CA ALA A 125 1.69 -12.42 4.45
C ALA A 125 0.34 -12.40 5.20
N LEU A 126 -0.39 -11.29 5.16
CA LEU A 126 -1.73 -11.17 5.77
C LEU A 126 -2.73 -12.16 5.15
N ALA A 127 -2.72 -12.32 3.83
CA ALA A 127 -3.58 -13.29 3.15
C ALA A 127 -3.24 -14.73 3.55
N ALA A 128 -1.96 -15.05 3.72
CA ALA A 128 -1.50 -16.36 4.15
C ALA A 128 -1.92 -16.66 5.61
N VAL A 129 -1.82 -15.67 6.50
CA VAL A 129 -2.27 -15.77 7.90
C VAL A 129 -3.79 -15.92 7.99
N GLU A 130 -4.55 -15.15 7.22
CA GLU A 130 -6.02 -15.25 7.20
C GLU A 130 -6.48 -16.63 6.72
N ARG A 131 -5.86 -17.17 5.67
CA ARG A 131 -6.13 -18.51 5.18
C ARG A 131 -5.80 -19.59 6.22
N TRP A 132 -4.73 -19.43 6.98
CA TRP A 132 -4.44 -20.32 8.11
C TRP A 132 -5.50 -20.23 9.20
N ARG A 133 -5.98 -19.02 9.52
CA ARG A 133 -7.00 -18.82 10.56
C ARG A 133 -8.34 -19.48 10.19
N GLN A 134 -8.68 -19.52 8.90
CA GLN A 134 -9.90 -20.13 8.40
C GLN A 134 -9.79 -21.66 8.27
N ASP A 135 -8.66 -22.16 7.74
CA ASP A 135 -8.56 -23.56 7.29
C ASP A 135 -7.58 -24.41 8.12
N GLY A 136 -6.93 -23.84 9.14
CA GLY A 136 -5.89 -24.48 9.96
C GLY A 136 -4.60 -24.85 9.20
N THR A 137 -4.51 -24.53 7.91
CA THR A 137 -3.45 -25.01 7.01
C THR A 137 -2.27 -24.03 6.99
N ILE A 138 -1.06 -24.50 7.34
CA ILE A 138 0.15 -23.66 7.35
C ILE A 138 0.52 -23.29 5.90
N PRO A 139 0.61 -22.00 5.55
CA PRO A 139 1.00 -21.59 4.21
C PRO A 139 2.46 -21.97 3.94
N ALA A 140 2.73 -22.51 2.75
CA ALA A 140 4.06 -23.03 2.37
C ALA A 140 5.19 -21.98 2.45
N THR A 141 4.86 -20.69 2.34
CA THR A 141 5.81 -19.58 2.54
C THR A 141 6.25 -19.44 3.99
N LEU A 142 5.33 -19.63 4.93
CA LEU A 142 5.59 -19.62 6.37
C LEU A 142 6.33 -20.90 6.78
N SER A 143 5.95 -22.06 6.24
CA SER A 143 6.69 -23.31 6.50
C SER A 143 8.14 -23.22 6.04
N LYS A 144 8.41 -22.75 4.81
CA LYS A 144 9.79 -22.52 4.33
C LYS A 144 10.56 -21.51 5.18
N GLY A 145 9.89 -20.45 5.67
CA GLY A 145 10.51 -19.46 6.56
C GLY A 145 10.86 -20.04 7.93
N LEU A 146 9.93 -20.79 8.52
CA LEU A 146 10.11 -21.51 9.79
C LEU A 146 11.16 -22.62 9.67
N GLU A 147 11.20 -23.36 8.56
CA GLU A 147 12.22 -24.38 8.28
C GLU A 147 13.63 -23.77 8.18
N ARG A 148 13.74 -22.56 7.60
CA ARG A 148 15.02 -21.81 7.53
C ARG A 148 15.44 -21.23 8.88
N LEU A 149 14.50 -20.83 9.73
CA LEU A 149 14.78 -20.24 11.05
C LEU A 149 15.00 -21.29 12.14
N MET A 150 14.27 -22.40 12.09
CA MET A 150 14.32 -23.46 13.11
C MET A 150 15.20 -24.65 12.71
N GLY A 151 15.82 -24.64 11.52
CA GLY A 151 16.67 -25.73 11.05
C GLY A 151 15.93 -27.06 11.06
N ALA A 152 14.95 -27.21 10.17
CA ALA A 152 14.14 -28.42 9.96
C ALA A 152 13.72 -29.18 11.25
N PRO A 153 12.53 -28.94 11.81
CA PRO A 153 11.98 -29.90 12.76
C PRO A 153 11.76 -31.21 12.01
N LYS A 154 12.42 -32.30 12.45
CA LYS A 154 12.08 -33.64 11.99
C LYS A 154 10.59 -33.84 12.28
N LEU A 155 9.78 -33.82 11.23
CA LEU A 155 8.41 -34.30 11.30
C LEU A 155 8.51 -35.78 11.68
N GLN A 156 8.29 -36.09 12.95
CA GLN A 156 8.04 -37.45 13.38
C GLN A 156 6.69 -37.84 12.75
N GLY A 157 6.77 -38.76 11.80
CA GLY A 157 5.60 -39.33 11.16
C GLY A 157 4.69 -39.96 12.21
N THR A 158 3.41 -39.62 12.14
CA THR A 158 2.36 -40.38 12.78
C THR A 158 2.23 -41.70 12.00
N SER A 159 2.66 -42.79 12.62
CA SER A 159 2.14 -44.14 12.33
C SER A 159 1.03 -44.47 13.32
#